data_AF-A0A350CRT4-F1
#
_entry.id   AF-A0A350CRT4-F1
#
_cell.length_a   1.000
_cell.length_b   1.000
_cell.length_c   1.000
_cell.angle_alpha   90.00
_cell.angle_beta   90.00
_cell.angle_gamma   90.00
#
_symmetry.space_group_name_H-M   'P 1'
#
loop_
_entity.id
_entity.type
_entity.pdbx_description
1 polymer ?
#
loop_
_entity_poly.entity_id
_entity_poly.type
_entity_poly.pdbx_seq_one_letter_code
_entity_poly.pdbx_strand_id
1 'polypeptide(L)'
;DALLSRYVPPLLDGGADTLVLGCTHYPLVQASIEKIIARATDRHVTLVDTGEAVARQLARLLANAGLARTADGAIARLDGYTSASATALSAAFASLLGLDPPVHEVESGPGGTMLIGPNN
;
A
#
# COMPACT_ATOMS: atom_id res chain seq x y z
N ASP A 1 13.62 7.95 11.06
CA ASP A 1 13.10 8.48 12.33
C ASP A 1 13.13 9.99 12.47
N ALA A 2 14.26 10.69 12.26
CA ALA A 2 14.37 12.14 12.46
C ALA A 2 13.29 13.00 11.76
N LEU A 3 12.86 12.64 10.55
CA LEU A 3 11.77 13.33 9.85
C LEU A 3 10.43 13.15 10.56
N LEU A 4 10.05 11.91 10.90
CA LEU A 4 8.78 11.58 11.53
C LEU A 4 8.66 12.20 12.92
N SER A 5 9.76 12.30 13.66
CA SER A 5 9.80 12.96 14.98
C SER A 5 9.41 14.44 14.94
N ARG A 6 9.41 15.08 13.76
CA ARG A 6 8.95 16.47 13.59
C ARG A 6 7.44 16.58 13.37
N TYR A 7 6.78 15.49 12.95
CA TYR A 7 5.37 15.51 12.54
C TYR A 7 4.46 14.78 13.51
N VAL A 8 4.92 13.68 14.13
CA VAL A 8 4.08 12.88 15.02
C VAL A 8 3.79 13.59 16.35
N PRO A 9 4.78 14.12 17.10
CA PRO A 9 4.50 14.75 18.40
C PRO A 9 3.49 15.92 18.35
N PRO A 10 3.54 16.85 17.38
CA PRO A 10 2.54 17.92 17.28
C PRO A 10 1.09 17.42 17.16
N LEU A 11 0.88 16.26 16.52
CA LEU A 11 -0.46 15.65 16.42
C LEU A 11 -0.91 15.09 17.79
N LEU A 12 0.02 14.48 18.53
CA LEU A 12 -0.24 13.93 19.86
C LEU A 12 -0.52 15.04 20.87
N ASP A 13 0.24 16.13 20.83
CA ASP A 13 0.06 17.33 21.66
C ASP A 13 -1.28 18.02 21.37
N GLY A 14 -1.74 17.93 20.11
CA GLY A 14 -3.08 18.34 19.69
C GLY A 14 -4.22 17.44 20.21
N GLY A 15 -3.89 16.40 20.97
CA GLY A 15 -4.86 15.49 21.60
C GLY A 15 -5.26 14.27 20.76
N ALA A 16 -4.67 14.08 19.56
CA ALA A 16 -5.02 12.95 18.70
C ALA A 16 -4.82 11.61 19.42
N ASP A 17 -5.88 10.83 19.60
CA ASP A 17 -5.84 9.45 20.12
C ASP A 17 -5.81 8.40 19.00
N THR A 18 -5.95 8.85 17.75
CA THR A 18 -6.04 8.00 16.56
C THR A 18 -5.33 8.70 15.41
N LEU A 19 -4.39 8.01 14.76
CA LEU A 19 -3.74 8.48 13.54
C LEU A 19 -4.09 7.57 12.38
N VAL A 20 -4.70 8.15 11.35
CA VAL A 20 -5.03 7.44 10.10
C VAL A 20 -3.84 7.51 9.15
N LEU A 21 -3.37 6.36 8.69
CA LEU A 21 -2.33 6.24 7.67
C LEU A 21 -2.94 6.50 6.29
N GLY A 22 -3.30 7.78 6.03
CA GLY A 22 -4.07 8.21 4.87
C GLY A 22 -3.33 8.28 3.54
N CYS A 23 -2.09 7.81 3.48
CA CYS A 23 -1.31 7.70 2.25
C CYS A 23 -0.81 6.26 2.11
N THR A 24 -0.82 5.72 0.90
CA THR A 24 -0.40 4.35 0.58
C THR A 24 1.03 4.00 1.02
N HIS A 25 1.87 5.00 1.27
CA HIS A 25 3.26 4.81 1.69
C HIS A 25 3.44 4.74 3.22
N TYR A 26 2.47 5.22 4.01
CA TYR A 26 2.62 5.31 5.46
C TYR A 26 2.65 3.96 6.20
N PRO A 27 1.94 2.90 5.76
CA PRO A 27 2.08 1.58 6.36
C PRO A 27 3.54 1.08 6.37
N LEU A 28 4.34 1.44 5.35
CA LEU A 28 5.76 1.05 5.25
C LEU A 28 6.63 1.63 6.38
N VAL A 29 6.18 2.71 7.03
CA VAL A 29 6.89 3.36 8.14
C VAL A 29 6.11 3.28 9.45
N GLN A 30 5.04 2.47 9.51
CA GLN A 30 4.19 2.33 10.69
C GLN A 30 5.01 1.99 11.94
N ALA A 31 5.92 1.02 11.85
CA ALA A 31 6.78 0.64 12.99
C ALA A 31 7.64 1.80 13.51
N SER A 32 8.09 2.70 12.64
CA SER A 32 8.81 3.92 13.07
C SER A 32 7.87 4.93 13.74
N ILE A 33 6.63 5.07 13.26
CA ILE A 33 5.60 5.91 13.88
C ILE A 33 5.25 5.38 15.28
N GLU A 34 5.00 4.08 15.43
CA GLU A 34 4.73 3.42 16.72
C GLU A 34 5.86 3.65 17.72
N LYS A 35 7.12 3.51 17.29
CA LYS A 35 8.29 3.82 18.11
C LYS A 35 8.35 5.27 18.56
N ILE A 36 7.89 6.21 17.74
CA ILE A 36 7.85 7.63 18.11
C ILE A 36 6.73 7.89 19.11
N ILE A 37 5.54 7.33 18.88
CA ILE A 37 4.41 7.43 19.81
C ILE A 37 4.82 6.91 21.19
N ALA A 38 5.40 5.70 21.25
CA ALA A 38 5.82 5.07 22.50
C ALA A 38 6.89 5.88 23.26
N ARG A 39 7.65 6.74 22.59
CA ARG A 39 8.61 7.65 23.24
C ARG A 39 8.00 9.00 23.63
N ALA A 40 6.94 9.42 22.95
CA ALA A 40 6.33 10.74 23.12
C ALA A 40 5.21 10.74 24.16
N THR A 41 4.51 9.63 24.34
CA THR A 41 3.36 9.54 25.27
C THR A 41 3.12 8.12 25.75
N ASP A 42 2.67 7.98 26.99
CA ASP A 42 2.18 6.71 27.55
C ASP A 42 0.69 6.46 27.24
N ARG A 43 0.02 7.43 26.60
CA ARG A 43 -1.39 7.30 26.19
C ARG A 43 -1.52 6.33 25.02
N HIS A 44 -2.58 5.53 25.04
CA HIS A 44 -2.92 4.69 23.91
C HIS A 44 -3.26 5.54 22.68
N VAL A 45 -2.59 5.26 21.55
CA VAL A 45 -2.88 5.88 20.25
C VAL A 45 -3.15 4.78 19.24
N THR A 46 -4.31 4.84 18.60
CA THR A 46 -4.71 3.87 17.57
C THR A 46 -4.09 4.26 16.23
N LEU A 47 -3.41 3.33 15.57
CA LEU A 47 -3.01 3.49 14.17
C LEU A 47 -4.01 2.76 13.27
N VAL A 48 -4.52 3.47 12.25
CA VAL A 48 -5.47 2.92 11.28
C VAL A 48 -4.83 2.85 9.92
N ASP A 49 -4.57 1.63 9.42
CA ASP A 49 -4.25 1.39 8.02
C ASP A 49 -5.54 1.34 7.19
N THR A 50 -5.59 2.18 6.15
CA THR A 50 -6.73 2.24 5.24
C THR A 50 -6.72 1.11 4.21
N GLY A 51 -5.55 0.53 3.90
CA GLY A 51 -5.40 -0.55 2.91
C GLY A 51 -6.17 -1.81 3.31
N GLU A 52 -6.06 -2.23 4.57
CA GLU A 52 -6.76 -3.41 5.09
C GLU A 52 -8.29 -3.23 5.07
N ALA A 53 -8.78 -2.02 5.42
CA ALA A 53 -10.20 -1.71 5.37
C ALA A 53 -10.75 -1.76 3.93
N VAL A 54 -9.99 -1.24 2.95
CA VAL A 54 -10.32 -1.30 1.53
C VAL A 54 -10.34 -2.75 1.04
N ALA A 55 -9.35 -3.58 1.39
CA ALA A 55 -9.29 -4.98 1.00
C ALA A 55 -10.49 -5.78 1.53
N ARG A 56 -10.87 -5.57 2.80
CA ARG A 56 -12.08 -6.19 3.38
C ARG A 56 -13.36 -5.76 2.67
N GLN A 57 -13.47 -4.48 2.30
CA GLN A 57 -14.63 -4.00 1.57
C GLN A 57 -14.71 -4.61 0.17
N LEU A 58 -13.59 -4.69 -0.54
CA LEU A 58 -13.51 -5.37 -1.84
C LEU A 58 -13.98 -6.82 -1.74
N ALA A 59 -13.51 -7.57 -0.74
CA ALA A 59 -13.91 -8.97 -0.53
C ALA A 59 -15.43 -9.11 -0.33
N ARG A 60 -16.06 -8.22 0.46
CA ARG A 60 -17.52 -8.20 0.64
C ARG A 60 -18.26 -7.93 -0.66
N LEU A 61 -17.80 -6.95 -1.44
CA LEU A 61 -18.41 -6.59 -2.71
C LEU A 61 -18.33 -7.74 -3.72
N LEU A 62 -17.17 -8.40 -3.84
CA LEU A 62 -16.98 -9.55 -4.72
C LEU A 62 -17.87 -10.74 -4.32
N ALA A 63 -18.00 -11.02 -3.02
CA ALA A 63 -18.87 -12.08 -2.53
C ALA A 63 -20.35 -11.79 -2.84
N ASN A 64 -20.81 -10.57 -2.57
CA ASN A 64 -22.19 -10.16 -2.81
C ASN A 64 -22.56 -10.15 -4.31
N ALA A 65 -21.59 -9.88 -5.18
CA ALA A 65 -21.77 -9.87 -6.62
C ALA A 65 -21.60 -11.26 -7.27
N GLY A 66 -21.25 -12.31 -6.51
CA GLY A 66 -20.92 -13.63 -7.06
C GLY A 66 -19.67 -13.62 -7.94
N LEU A 67 -18.78 -12.64 -7.76
CA LEU A 67 -17.53 -12.46 -8.51
C LEU A 67 -16.31 -12.98 -7.74
N ALA A 68 -16.50 -13.48 -6.52
CA ALA A 68 -15.43 -14.08 -5.75
C ALA A 68 -14.88 -15.31 -6.49
N ARG A 69 -13.57 -15.37 -6.63
CA ARG A 69 -12.88 -16.51 -7.23
C ARG A 69 -13.22 -17.78 -6.44
N THR A 70 -13.61 -18.84 -7.14
CA THR A 70 -13.80 -20.17 -6.54
C THR A 70 -12.45 -20.77 -6.17
N ALA A 71 -12.36 -21.35 -4.96
CA ALA A 71 -11.16 -22.06 -4.51
C ALA A 71 -11.05 -23.43 -5.21
N ASP A 72 -10.64 -23.43 -6.48
CA ASP A 72 -10.39 -24.60 -7.31
C ASP A 72 -8.95 -25.13 -7.20
N GLY A 73 -8.15 -24.56 -6.28
CA GLY A 73 -6.74 -24.92 -6.08
C GLY A 73 -5.75 -24.24 -7.04
N ALA A 74 -6.20 -23.47 -8.04
CA ALA A 74 -5.27 -22.71 -8.87
C ALA A 74 -4.64 -21.54 -8.07
N ILE A 75 -3.38 -21.23 -8.38
CA ILE A 75 -2.62 -20.14 -7.75
C ILE A 75 -3.08 -18.81 -8.37
N ALA A 76 -3.27 -17.80 -7.52
CA ALA A 76 -3.58 -16.46 -8.01
C ALA A 76 -2.39 -15.87 -8.78
N ARG A 77 -2.66 -15.28 -9.95
CA ARG A 77 -1.66 -14.56 -10.75
C ARG A 77 -1.59 -13.10 -10.30
N LEU A 78 -0.37 -12.56 -10.26
CA LEU A 78 -0.09 -11.14 -10.03
C LEU A 78 0.87 -10.66 -11.11
N ASP A 79 0.52 -9.57 -11.78
CA ASP A 79 1.37 -8.86 -12.75
C ASP A 79 1.41 -7.38 -12.36
N GLY A 80 2.59 -6.78 -12.46
CA GLY A 80 2.80 -5.35 -12.29
C GLY A 80 2.78 -4.61 -13.63
N TYR A 81 2.16 -3.43 -13.65
CA TYR A 81 2.19 -2.53 -14.80
C TYR A 81 2.60 -1.14 -14.32
N THR A 82 3.49 -0.48 -15.05
CA THR A 82 3.98 0.87 -14.70
C THR A 82 4.18 1.72 -15.93
N SER A 83 3.81 3.00 -15.86
CA SER A 83 4.10 3.97 -16.92
C SER A 83 5.51 4.57 -16.84
N ALA A 84 6.34 4.02 -15.95
CA ALA A 84 7.70 4.44 -15.71
C ALA A 84 8.61 3.20 -15.78
N SER A 85 9.62 3.12 -14.90
CA SER A 85 10.57 2.02 -14.94
C SER A 85 10.01 0.72 -14.36
N ALA A 86 10.00 -0.35 -15.14
CA ALA A 86 9.68 -1.70 -14.67
C ALA A 86 10.70 -2.19 -13.63
N THR A 87 11.98 -1.90 -13.84
CA THR A 87 13.05 -2.24 -12.89
C THR A 87 12.81 -1.59 -11.52
N ALA A 88 12.42 -0.30 -11.49
CA ALA A 88 12.13 0.39 -10.24
C ALA A 88 10.91 -0.22 -9.52
N LEU A 89 9.85 -0.55 -10.25
CA LEU A 89 8.66 -1.17 -9.66
C LEU A 89 8.94 -2.61 -9.18
N SER A 90 9.71 -3.40 -9.92
CA SER A 90 10.16 -4.74 -9.50
C SER A 90 10.97 -4.65 -8.21
N ALA A 91 11.93 -3.72 -8.11
CA ALA A 91 12.68 -3.50 -6.88
C ALA A 91 11.78 -3.07 -5.70
N ALA A 92 10.75 -2.26 -5.95
CA ALA A 92 9.77 -1.88 -4.93
C ALA A 92 8.94 -3.09 -4.45
N PHE A 93 8.46 -3.95 -5.35
CA PHE A 93 7.77 -5.19 -4.98
C PHE A 93 8.63 -6.09 -4.10
N ALA A 94 9.88 -6.30 -4.49
CA ALA A 94 10.80 -7.15 -3.76
C ALA A 94 11.13 -6.58 -2.37
N SER A 95 11.49 -5.29 -2.30
CA SER A 95 11.97 -4.68 -1.05
C SER A 95 10.85 -4.34 -0.06
N LEU A 96 9.67 -3.96 -0.53
CA LEU A 96 8.57 -3.51 0.33
C LEU A 96 7.56 -4.61 0.62
N LEU A 97 7.27 -5.49 -0.34
CA LEU A 97 6.23 -6.50 -0.22
C LEU A 97 6.78 -7.94 -0.19
N GLY A 98 8.06 -8.15 -0.49
CA GLY A 98 8.65 -9.49 -0.61
C GLY A 98 8.07 -10.30 -1.77
N LEU A 99 7.61 -9.63 -2.83
CA LEU A 99 6.99 -10.23 -4.01
C LEU A 99 7.88 -10.06 -5.24
N ASP A 100 7.80 -11.00 -6.18
CA ASP A 100 8.53 -10.94 -7.46
C ASP A 100 7.59 -11.26 -8.64
N PRO A 101 6.54 -10.45 -8.88
CA PRO A 101 5.67 -10.63 -10.04
C PRO A 101 6.38 -10.15 -11.33
N PRO A 102 6.01 -10.68 -12.51
CA PRO A 102 6.35 -10.05 -13.77
C PRO A 102 5.92 -8.58 -13.78
N VAL A 103 6.77 -7.67 -14.26
CA VAL A 103 6.48 -6.24 -14.35
C VAL A 103 6.65 -5.77 -15.78
N HIS A 104 5.67 -5.01 -16.27
CA HIS A 104 5.62 -4.51 -17.64
C HIS A 104 5.57 -2.99 -17.66
N GLU A 105 6.40 -2.37 -18.50
CA GLU A 105 6.28 -0.94 -18.82
C GLU A 105 5.13 -0.73 -19.79
N VAL A 106 4.32 0.31 -19.55
CA VAL A 106 3.16 0.64 -20.38
C VAL A 106 3.16 2.10 -20.79
N GLU A 107 2.88 2.36 -22.06
CA GLU A 107 2.73 3.71 -22.60
C GLU A 107 1.25 4.03 -22.83
N SER A 108 0.90 5.30 -22.63
CA SER A 108 -0.44 5.79 -22.97
C SER A 108 -0.52 6.06 -24.47
N GLY A 109 -1.25 5.23 -25.19
CA GLY A 109 -1.58 5.41 -26.60
C GLY A 109 -2.73 6.41 -26.82
N PRO A 110 -2.99 6.79 -28.08
CA PRO A 110 -4.09 7.68 -28.44
C PRO A 110 -5.43 7.15 -27.90
N GLY A 111 -6.23 8.04 -27.28
CA GLY A 111 -7.55 7.68 -26.75
C GLY A 111 -7.54 6.87 -25.45
N GLY A 112 -6.41 6.81 -24.72
CA GLY A 112 -6.31 6.10 -23.43
C GLY A 112 -6.08 4.60 -23.56
N THR A 113 -5.66 4.13 -24.74
CA THR A 113 -5.21 2.75 -24.93
C THR A 113 -3.89 2.51 -24.21
N MET A 114 -3.71 1.32 -23.64
CA MET A 114 -2.48 0.93 -22.96
C MET A 114 -1.64 0.08 -23.91
N LEU A 115 -0.46 0.57 -24.30
CA LEU A 115 0.49 -0.17 -25.13
C LEU A 115 1.58 -0.76 -24.24
N ILE A 116 1.84 -2.06 -24.34
CA ILE A 116 2.98 -2.66 -23.63
C ILE A 116 4.25 -2.22 -24.35
N GLY A 117 5.15 -1.57 -23.61
CA GLY A 117 6.38 -0.98 -24.15
C GLY A 117 7.31 -2.02 -24.78
N PRO A 118 8.21 -1.60 -25.70
CA PRO A 118 9.03 -2.51 -26.50
C PRO A 118 10.12 -3.25 -25.70
N ASN A 119 10.34 -2.91 -24.43
CA ASN A 119 11.43 -3.43 -23.59
C ASN A 119 11.04 -4.63 -22.71
N ASN A 120 9.93 -5.32 -23.01
CA ASN A 120 9.49 -6.51 -22.28
C ASN A 120 9.71 -7.81 -23.05
#